data_AF-A0A1R2CRG1-F1
#
_entry.id   AF-A0A1R2CRG1-F1
#
_cell.length_a   1.000
_cell.length_b   1.000
_cell.length_c   1.000
_cell.angle_alpha   90.00
_cell.angle_beta   90.00
_cell.angle_gamma   90.00
#
_symmetry.space_group_name_H-M   'P 1'
#
loop_
_entity.id
_entity.type
_entity.pdbx_description
1 polymer ?
#
loop_
_entity_poly.entity_id
_entity_poly.type
_entity_poly.pdbx_seq_one_letter_code
_entity_poly.pdbx_strand_id
1 'polypeptide(L)'
;MNKCVFVITLIALSAHGMVEYLPRGMQMKYFFPAEDEVKFEWWIPMSVIDPYDWIGFAIQDVKWARNSFEADYYILVRSEQKYQDYFLDHEGNPVSDELLGGTSDILETLTIQYGSHMIYSLHRKLVTGDLFDTDLVKERPYMLKWALGVMNDGEVAQHAMLDIGFEYFVLSELYEDRNHDEMTVYGPFVNYPPEYNNPPPERKPENFEWSMMVEDYFMGEVFDPETFYISDPEGEPAIILAAP
;
A
#
# COMPACT_ATOMS: atom_id res chain seq x y z
N MET A 1 23.47 29.75 41.71
CA MET A 1 22.33 28.80 41.68
C MET A 1 21.74 28.84 40.29
N ASN A 2 22.11 27.87 39.44
CA ASN A 2 21.70 27.84 38.04
C ASN A 2 20.32 27.23 37.93
N LYS A 3 19.37 27.99 37.38
CA LYS A 3 18.03 27.50 37.04
C LYS A 3 18.15 26.61 35.80
N CYS A 4 18.06 25.30 35.99
CA CYS A 4 17.83 24.37 34.88
C CYS A 4 16.40 24.59 34.38
N VAL A 5 16.27 25.18 33.19
CA VAL A 5 15.01 25.18 32.44
C VAL A 5 14.88 23.79 31.83
N PHE A 6 14.04 22.95 32.42
CA PHE A 6 13.58 21.73 31.78
C PHE A 6 12.64 22.14 30.64
N VAL A 7 13.14 22.10 29.41
CA VAL A 7 12.29 22.06 28.22
C VAL A 7 11.73 20.64 28.16
N ILE A 8 10.55 20.46 28.75
CA ILE A 8 9.73 19.27 28.51
C ILE A 8 9.13 19.48 27.12
N THR A 9 9.81 18.97 26.10
CA THR A 9 9.21 18.85 24.77
C THR A 9 8.03 17.89 24.92
N LEU A 10 6.84 18.44 24.67
CA LEU A 10 5.57 17.75 24.65
C LEU A 10 5.66 16.59 23.65
N ILE A 11 5.84 15.35 24.13
CA ILE A 11 5.46 14.17 23.35
C ILE A 11 3.94 14.21 23.32
N ALA A 12 3.39 14.80 22.27
CA ALA A 12 1.97 14.68 21.98
C ALA A 12 1.69 13.20 21.77
N LEU A 13 1.14 12.54 22.80
CA LEU A 13 0.36 11.34 22.60
C LEU A 13 -0.81 11.68 21.67
N SER A 14 -1.14 10.74 20.78
CA SER A 14 -2.28 10.71 19.84
C SER A 14 -2.06 11.29 18.44
N ALA A 15 -1.21 10.63 17.66
CA ALA A 15 -1.68 10.15 16.37
C ALA A 15 -1.53 8.63 16.43
N HIS A 16 -2.62 7.90 16.66
CA HIS A 16 -2.64 6.52 16.21
C HIS A 16 -2.56 6.64 14.70
N GLY A 17 -1.35 6.51 14.13
CA GLY A 17 -1.21 6.42 12.69
C GLY A 17 -2.18 5.35 12.22
N MET A 18 -2.95 5.67 11.20
CA MET A 18 -3.88 4.75 10.58
C MET A 18 -3.07 3.58 10.03
N VAL A 19 -3.43 2.35 10.38
CA VAL A 19 -2.63 1.16 10.06
C VAL A 19 -3.38 0.31 9.06
N GLU A 20 -2.70 -0.04 7.97
CA GLU A 20 -3.03 -1.15 7.08
C GLU A 20 -2.06 -2.29 7.35
N TYR A 21 -2.58 -3.47 7.66
CA TYR A 21 -1.79 -4.67 7.83
C TYR A 21 -1.57 -5.33 6.47
N LEU A 22 -0.32 -5.75 6.25
CA LEU A 22 0.10 -6.39 5.03
C LEU A 22 0.63 -7.80 5.36
N PRO A 23 0.74 -8.67 4.35
CA PRO A 23 1.34 -9.99 4.51
C PRO A 23 2.73 -9.96 5.14
N ARG A 24 3.11 -11.09 5.74
CA ARG A 24 4.44 -11.31 6.36
C ARG A 24 4.72 -10.35 7.53
N GLY A 25 3.67 -9.80 8.16
CA GLY A 25 3.80 -8.89 9.29
C GLY A 25 4.27 -7.49 8.91
N MET A 26 4.17 -7.12 7.63
CA MET A 26 4.39 -5.77 7.17
C MET A 26 3.19 -4.87 7.54
N GLN A 27 3.40 -3.57 7.61
CA GLN A 27 2.33 -2.60 7.85
C GLN A 27 2.55 -1.34 7.01
N MET A 28 1.50 -0.81 6.41
CA MET A 28 1.45 0.63 6.09
C MET A 28 0.96 1.35 7.34
N LYS A 29 1.60 2.45 7.68
CA LYS A 29 0.98 3.46 8.53
C LYS A 29 0.89 4.75 7.79
N TYR A 30 -0.13 5.54 8.05
CA TYR A 30 -0.17 6.90 7.54
C TYR A 30 -0.79 7.88 8.53
N PHE A 31 -0.45 9.15 8.35
CA PHE A 31 -1.02 10.27 9.07
C PHE A 31 -0.91 11.55 8.24
N PHE A 32 -1.67 12.57 8.61
CA PHE A 32 -1.68 13.86 7.94
C PHE A 32 -0.89 14.88 8.77
N PRO A 33 0.38 15.19 8.43
CA PRO A 33 1.16 16.19 9.16
C PRO A 33 0.63 17.63 8.97
N ALA A 34 -0.10 17.88 7.89
CA ALA A 34 -0.80 19.13 7.58
C ALA A 34 -2.15 18.84 6.90
N GLU A 35 -2.94 19.88 6.62
CA GLU A 35 -4.27 19.75 6.00
C GLU A 35 -4.21 19.13 4.59
N ASP A 36 -3.17 19.46 3.84
CA ASP A 36 -2.94 19.10 2.43
C ASP A 36 -1.76 18.14 2.23
N GLU A 37 -1.29 17.47 3.29
CA GLU A 37 -0.14 16.57 3.24
C GLU A 37 -0.44 15.22 3.89
N VAL A 38 0.23 14.18 3.41
CA VAL A 38 0.20 12.83 4.00
C VAL A 38 1.61 12.28 4.13
N LYS A 39 1.84 11.56 5.23
CA LYS A 39 3.06 10.79 5.44
C LYS A 39 2.70 9.31 5.58
N PHE A 40 3.21 8.51 4.66
CA PHE A 40 3.16 7.05 4.70
C PHE A 40 4.43 6.51 5.35
N GLU A 41 4.31 5.39 6.07
CA GLU A 41 5.40 4.65 6.68
C GLU A 41 5.23 3.16 6.43
N TRP A 42 6.22 2.54 5.81
CA TRP A 42 6.30 1.09 5.61
C TRP A 42 7.09 0.46 6.73
N TRP A 43 6.40 -0.23 7.62
CA TRP A 43 7.00 -0.97 8.73
C TRP A 43 7.20 -2.41 8.28
N ILE A 44 8.44 -2.75 7.94
CA ILE A 44 8.80 -4.06 7.39
C ILE A 44 9.68 -4.81 8.39
N PRO A 45 9.29 -6.01 8.86
CA PRO A 45 10.15 -6.82 9.70
C PRO A 45 11.51 -7.06 9.03
N MET A 46 12.62 -6.95 9.79
CA MET A 46 13.96 -7.15 9.21
C MET A 46 14.11 -8.54 8.58
N SER A 47 13.52 -9.57 9.19
CA SER A 47 13.50 -10.93 8.64
C SER A 47 12.81 -11.04 7.27
N VAL A 48 11.93 -10.09 6.92
CA VAL A 48 11.29 -10.01 5.62
C VAL A 48 12.16 -9.20 4.65
N ILE A 49 12.71 -8.06 5.06
CA ILE A 49 13.39 -7.15 4.13
C ILE A 49 14.83 -7.52 3.82
N ASP A 50 15.52 -8.23 4.71
CA ASP A 50 16.95 -8.55 4.59
C ASP A 50 17.37 -9.18 3.25
N PRO A 51 16.57 -10.07 2.62
CA PRO A 51 16.91 -10.68 1.33
C PRO A 51 16.73 -9.77 0.11
N TYR A 52 16.08 -8.60 0.25
CA TYR A 52 15.69 -7.74 -0.86
C TYR A 52 16.54 -6.48 -0.91
N ASP A 53 16.77 -5.96 -2.10
CA ASP A 53 17.58 -4.76 -2.32
C ASP A 53 16.72 -3.51 -2.53
N TRP A 54 15.47 -3.67 -2.96
CA TRP A 54 14.55 -2.57 -3.21
C TRP A 54 13.12 -2.87 -2.71
N ILE A 55 12.38 -1.80 -2.44
CA ILE A 55 10.99 -1.80 -2.00
C ILE A 55 10.22 -0.92 -2.96
N GLY A 56 9.09 -1.40 -3.45
CA GLY A 56 8.14 -0.62 -4.23
C GLY A 56 6.80 -0.60 -3.53
N PHE A 57 6.14 0.55 -3.58
CA PHE A 57 4.71 0.61 -3.33
C PHE A 57 4.06 1.54 -4.35
N ALA A 58 2.78 1.33 -4.61
CA ALA A 58 2.03 2.16 -5.53
C ALA A 58 0.66 2.47 -4.96
N ILE A 59 0.14 3.65 -5.26
CA ILE A 59 -1.23 4.04 -4.94
C ILE A 59 -2.02 4.11 -6.23
N GLN A 60 -3.10 3.34 -6.30
CA GLN A 60 -4.03 3.31 -7.42
C GLN A 60 -5.40 3.82 -6.97
N ASP A 61 -5.99 4.72 -7.75
CA ASP A 61 -7.41 5.09 -7.62
C ASP A 61 -8.30 3.87 -7.96
N VAL A 62 -9.25 3.53 -7.08
CA VAL A 62 -10.13 2.36 -7.27
C VAL A 62 -11.08 2.48 -8.47
N LYS A 63 -11.15 3.65 -9.13
CA LYS A 63 -11.84 3.75 -10.43
C LYS A 63 -11.20 2.87 -11.51
N TRP A 64 -9.91 2.55 -11.36
CA TRP A 64 -9.18 1.67 -12.25
C TRP A 64 -9.36 0.21 -11.84
N ALA A 65 -9.33 -0.69 -12.82
CA ALA A 65 -9.46 -2.11 -12.57
C ALA A 65 -8.31 -2.61 -11.67
N ARG A 66 -8.53 -3.63 -10.85
CA ARG A 66 -7.51 -4.18 -9.93
C ARG A 66 -6.18 -4.52 -10.63
N ASN A 67 -6.23 -5.02 -11.86
CA ASN A 67 -5.07 -5.38 -12.67
C ASN A 67 -4.59 -4.26 -13.60
N SER A 68 -5.09 -3.03 -13.44
CA SER A 68 -4.54 -1.85 -14.12
C SER A 68 -3.06 -1.68 -13.80
N PHE A 69 -2.33 -1.11 -14.74
CA PHE A 69 -0.98 -0.63 -14.47
C PHE A 69 -1.01 0.82 -13.97
N GLU A 70 -2.07 1.56 -14.27
CA GLU A 70 -2.34 2.95 -13.88
C GLU A 70 -2.26 3.15 -12.37
N ALA A 71 -1.08 3.55 -11.90
CA ALA A 71 -0.83 3.88 -10.51
C ALA A 71 0.36 4.83 -10.40
N ASP A 72 0.44 5.44 -9.24
CA ASP A 72 1.52 6.32 -8.80
C ASP A 72 2.50 5.47 -7.96
N TYR A 73 3.72 5.28 -8.45
CA TYR A 73 4.69 4.29 -7.95
C TYR A 73 5.89 4.95 -7.26
N TYR A 74 6.22 4.44 -6.08
CA TYR A 74 7.37 4.86 -5.30
C TYR A 74 8.32 3.70 -5.10
N ILE A 75 9.53 3.81 -5.65
CA ILE A 75 10.55 2.76 -5.53
C ILE A 75 11.74 3.29 -4.74
N LEU A 76 12.13 2.56 -3.70
CA LEU A 76 13.32 2.83 -2.90
C LEU A 76 14.31 1.69 -3.07
N VAL A 77 15.50 2.01 -3.58
CA VAL A 77 16.66 1.15 -3.51
C VAL A 77 17.29 1.33 -2.13
N ARG A 78 17.45 0.25 -1.35
CA ARG A 78 17.84 0.31 0.07
C ARG A 78 19.21 0.94 0.29
N SER A 79 20.13 0.81 -0.67
CA SER A 79 21.44 1.47 -0.62
C SER A 79 21.36 3.00 -0.78
N GLU A 80 20.30 3.51 -1.41
CA GLU A 80 20.09 4.94 -1.65
C GLU A 80 19.26 5.60 -0.54
N GLN A 81 18.45 4.81 0.18
CA GLN A 81 17.60 5.26 1.29
C GLN A 81 16.64 6.40 0.93
N LYS A 82 16.30 6.54 -0.36
CA LYS A 82 15.41 7.56 -0.89
C LYS A 82 14.40 6.91 -1.84
N TYR A 83 13.14 7.33 -1.77
CA TYR A 83 12.16 6.99 -2.80
C TYR A 83 12.42 7.81 -4.07
N GLN A 84 12.22 7.17 -5.20
CA GLN A 84 12.11 7.77 -6.51
C GLN A 84 10.67 7.64 -7.00
N ASP A 85 10.22 8.65 -7.74
CA ASP A 85 8.85 8.85 -8.22
C ASP A 85 8.70 8.32 -9.64
N TYR A 86 7.67 7.50 -9.86
CA TYR A 86 7.40 6.87 -11.15
C TYR A 86 5.92 6.72 -11.43
N PHE A 87 5.62 6.59 -12.70
CA PHE A 87 4.30 6.26 -13.19
C PHE A 87 4.34 5.12 -14.21
N LEU A 88 3.23 4.40 -14.29
CA LEU A 88 3.00 3.37 -15.29
C LEU A 88 1.51 3.32 -15.61
N ASP A 89 1.17 3.18 -16.89
CA ASP A 89 -0.20 3.01 -17.40
C ASP A 89 -0.32 1.83 -18.39
N HIS A 90 0.74 1.04 -18.54
CA HIS A 90 0.80 -0.07 -19.48
C HIS A 90 1.68 -1.21 -18.96
N GLU A 91 1.67 -2.35 -19.65
CA GLU A 91 2.55 -3.47 -19.33
C GLU A 91 4.02 -3.06 -19.54
N GLY A 92 4.82 -3.16 -18.49
CA GLY A 92 6.24 -2.82 -18.56
C GLY A 92 6.82 -2.41 -17.21
N ASN A 93 7.96 -1.71 -17.28
CA ASN A 93 8.58 -1.11 -16.10
C ASN A 93 8.07 0.32 -15.93
N PRO A 94 7.83 0.77 -14.68
CA PRO A 94 7.45 2.15 -14.41
C PRO A 94 8.56 3.12 -14.86
N VAL A 95 8.16 4.29 -15.34
CA VAL A 95 9.07 5.32 -15.86
C VAL A 95 9.06 6.50 -14.89
N SER A 96 10.23 7.07 -14.60
CA SER A 96 10.31 8.18 -13.66
C SER A 96 9.51 9.38 -14.17
N ASP A 97 8.78 10.05 -13.28
CA ASP A 97 7.89 11.16 -13.66
C ASP A 97 8.67 12.30 -14.31
N GLU A 98 9.89 12.58 -13.83
CA GLU A 98 10.78 13.58 -14.44
C GLU A 98 11.10 13.26 -15.91
N LEU A 99 11.18 11.98 -16.27
CA LEU A 99 11.40 11.54 -17.66
C LEU A 99 10.13 11.63 -18.51
N LEU A 100 8.96 11.52 -17.88
CA LEU A 100 7.66 11.72 -18.52
C LEU A 100 7.30 13.22 -18.67
N GLY A 101 8.09 14.10 -18.05
CA GLY A 101 7.91 15.55 -18.08
C GLY A 101 7.10 16.12 -16.90
N GLY A 102 6.87 15.30 -15.87
CA GLY A 102 6.33 15.71 -14.57
C GLY A 102 7.41 16.17 -13.59
N THR A 103 7.09 16.11 -12.31
CA THR A 103 7.90 16.47 -11.16
C THR A 103 7.91 15.34 -10.14
N SER A 104 8.99 15.25 -9.36
CA SER A 104 8.93 14.46 -8.13
C SER A 104 8.30 15.30 -7.02
N ASP A 105 7.17 14.83 -6.49
CA ASP A 105 6.37 15.53 -5.48
C ASP A 105 6.59 15.02 -4.06
N ILE A 106 7.68 14.28 -3.88
CA ILE A 106 8.17 13.77 -2.61
C ILE A 106 8.81 14.91 -1.81
N LEU A 107 8.20 15.27 -0.69
CA LEU A 107 8.70 16.30 0.23
C LEU A 107 9.83 15.78 1.11
N GLU A 108 9.69 14.55 1.62
CA GLU A 108 10.67 13.93 2.52
C GLU A 108 10.66 12.40 2.35
N THR A 109 11.85 11.79 2.42
CA THR A 109 12.01 10.36 2.68
C THR A 109 12.82 10.17 3.96
N LEU A 110 12.45 9.17 4.76
CA LEU A 110 13.15 8.83 5.99
C LEU A 110 13.28 7.31 6.11
N THR A 111 14.46 6.82 6.47
CA THR A 111 14.69 5.40 6.77
C THR A 111 15.17 5.27 8.21
N ILE A 112 14.45 4.53 9.04
CA ILE A 112 14.78 4.32 10.46
C ILE A 112 14.66 2.85 10.81
N GLN A 113 15.61 2.34 11.60
CA GLN A 113 15.44 1.06 12.26
C GLN A 113 14.75 1.27 13.62
N TYR A 114 13.65 0.55 13.86
CA TYR A 114 12.93 0.58 15.13
C TYR A 114 12.67 -0.85 15.64
N GLY A 115 13.39 -1.25 16.68
CA GLY A 115 13.31 -2.61 17.21
C GLY A 115 13.67 -3.66 16.14
N SER A 116 12.73 -4.56 15.85
CA SER A 116 12.89 -5.61 14.83
C SER A 116 12.42 -5.21 13.43
N HIS A 117 12.08 -3.95 13.20
CA HIS A 117 11.55 -3.45 11.94
C HIS A 117 12.46 -2.39 11.32
N MET A 118 12.47 -2.35 10.00
CA MET A 118 12.87 -1.18 9.22
C MET A 118 11.62 -0.38 8.87
N ILE A 119 11.70 0.93 9.02
CA ILE A 119 10.64 1.89 8.70
C ILE A 119 11.13 2.74 7.52
N TYR A 120 10.35 2.77 6.44
CA TYR A 120 10.60 3.61 5.27
C TYR A 120 9.44 4.57 5.10
N SER A 121 9.70 5.87 5.24
CA SER A 121 8.66 6.90 5.17
C SER A 121 8.69 7.65 3.83
N LEU A 122 7.50 7.96 3.32
CA LEU A 122 7.27 8.87 2.20
C LEU A 122 6.34 9.99 2.67
N HIS A 123 6.76 11.24 2.50
CA HIS A 123 5.92 12.42 2.76
C HIS A 123 5.67 13.15 1.45
N ARG A 124 4.40 13.38 1.12
CA ARG A 124 3.99 14.13 -0.07
C ARG A 124 2.75 14.99 0.21
N LYS A 125 2.43 15.87 -0.73
CA LYS A 125 1.13 16.54 -0.76
C LYS A 125 0.03 15.58 -1.17
N LEU A 126 -1.19 15.87 -0.73
CA LEU A 126 -2.40 15.16 -1.14
C LEU A 126 -2.74 15.38 -2.60
N VAL A 127 -2.59 16.62 -3.08
CA VAL A 127 -2.82 17.01 -4.47
C VAL A 127 -1.58 17.75 -4.95
N THR A 128 -0.95 17.25 -6.01
CA THR A 128 0.34 17.76 -6.50
C THR A 128 0.16 18.64 -7.72
N GLY A 129 -0.85 18.34 -8.54
CA GLY A 129 -1.09 18.98 -9.82
C GLY A 129 -0.24 18.39 -10.95
N ASP A 130 0.53 17.34 -10.67
CA ASP A 130 1.17 16.51 -11.69
C ASP A 130 0.12 15.60 -12.37
N LEU A 131 0.29 15.34 -13.66
CA LEU A 131 -0.57 14.45 -14.44
C LEU A 131 -0.27 12.97 -14.20
N PHE A 132 0.92 12.66 -13.69
CA PHE A 132 1.38 11.29 -13.42
C PHE A 132 1.09 10.85 -11.98
N ASP A 133 0.62 11.77 -11.15
CA ASP A 133 0.27 11.50 -9.76
C ASP A 133 -1.17 11.04 -9.59
N THR A 134 -1.39 10.23 -8.56
CA THR A 134 -2.74 9.99 -8.05
C THR A 134 -3.07 11.05 -7.00
N ASP A 135 -4.05 11.90 -7.30
CA ASP A 135 -4.62 12.83 -6.30
C ASP A 135 -5.25 12.04 -5.14
N LEU A 136 -4.76 12.33 -3.94
CA LEU A 136 -5.19 11.73 -2.68
C LEU A 136 -6.23 12.61 -2.01
N VAL A 137 -7.47 12.17 -2.00
CA VAL A 137 -8.59 12.88 -1.39
C VAL A 137 -9.04 12.11 -0.16
N LYS A 138 -9.12 12.81 0.97
CA LYS A 138 -9.59 12.21 2.23
C LYS A 138 -10.97 11.59 2.05
N GLU A 139 -11.24 10.54 2.83
CA GLU A 139 -12.47 9.75 2.81
C GLU A 139 -12.75 9.05 1.45
N ARG A 140 -11.71 8.87 0.61
CA ARG A 140 -11.82 8.07 -0.62
C ARG A 140 -11.08 6.73 -0.50
N PRO A 141 -11.63 5.69 -1.15
CA PRO A 141 -10.95 4.41 -1.28
C PRO A 141 -9.81 4.47 -2.31
N TYR A 142 -8.73 3.77 -1.99
CA TYR A 142 -7.56 3.56 -2.84
C TYR A 142 -7.14 2.10 -2.75
N MET A 143 -6.42 1.63 -3.76
CA MET A 143 -5.71 0.36 -3.70
C MET A 143 -4.23 0.66 -3.54
N LEU A 144 -3.66 0.15 -2.46
CA LEU A 144 -2.23 0.05 -2.26
C LEU A 144 -1.71 -1.17 -3.02
N LYS A 145 -0.62 -1.04 -3.76
CA LYS A 145 0.19 -2.17 -4.24
C LYS A 145 1.54 -2.14 -3.55
N TRP A 146 2.13 -3.29 -3.28
CA TRP A 146 3.47 -3.40 -2.74
C TRP A 146 4.27 -4.46 -3.48
N ALA A 147 5.59 -4.26 -3.52
CA ALA A 147 6.54 -5.17 -4.14
C ALA A 147 7.88 -5.14 -3.41
N LEU A 148 8.53 -6.30 -3.32
CA LEU A 148 9.91 -6.44 -2.86
C LEU A 148 10.73 -7.12 -3.96
N GLY A 149 11.97 -6.70 -4.14
CA GLY A 149 12.82 -7.33 -5.14
C GLY A 149 14.31 -7.11 -4.91
N VAL A 150 15.09 -7.74 -5.77
CA VAL A 150 16.56 -7.66 -5.78
C VAL A 150 17.02 -6.77 -6.92
N MET A 151 18.24 -6.25 -6.82
CA MET A 151 18.90 -5.59 -7.94
C MET A 151 19.52 -6.66 -8.84
N ASN A 152 19.53 -6.43 -10.15
CA ASN A 152 20.28 -7.24 -11.11
C ASN A 152 21.13 -6.33 -11.98
N ASP A 153 22.45 -6.57 -12.02
CA ASP A 153 23.42 -5.74 -12.75
C ASP A 153 23.34 -4.23 -12.45
N GLY A 154 22.94 -3.87 -11.23
CA GLY A 154 22.81 -2.48 -10.79
C GLY A 154 21.48 -1.81 -11.17
N GLU A 155 20.53 -2.56 -11.73
CA GLU A 155 19.19 -2.10 -12.09
C GLU A 155 18.13 -2.75 -11.20
N VAL A 156 16.99 -2.07 -11.03
CA VAL A 156 15.81 -2.60 -10.34
C VAL A 156 15.26 -3.76 -11.17
N ALA A 157 15.44 -4.99 -10.69
CA ALA A 157 14.92 -6.17 -11.36
C ALA A 157 13.44 -6.37 -11.04
N GLN A 158 12.74 -7.10 -11.91
CA GLN A 158 11.36 -7.49 -11.65
C GLN A 158 11.24 -8.31 -10.35
N HIS A 159 10.24 -7.97 -9.53
CA HIS A 159 9.89 -8.73 -8.33
C HIS A 159 9.39 -10.15 -8.69
N ALA A 160 9.47 -11.09 -7.74
CA ALA A 160 8.85 -12.40 -7.91
C ALA A 160 7.32 -12.32 -7.65
N MET A 161 6.55 -13.26 -8.20
CA MET A 161 5.08 -13.32 -7.97
C MET A 161 4.69 -13.52 -6.51
N LEU A 162 5.58 -14.08 -5.69
CA LEU A 162 5.34 -14.25 -4.26
C LEU A 162 5.66 -12.98 -3.47
N ASP A 163 6.38 -12.03 -4.06
CA ASP A 163 6.93 -10.85 -3.39
C ASP A 163 6.19 -9.57 -3.81
N ILE A 164 4.90 -9.73 -4.09
CA ILE A 164 3.95 -8.67 -4.40
C ILE A 164 2.62 -8.89 -3.71
N GLY A 165 1.88 -7.82 -3.56
CA GLY A 165 0.49 -7.85 -3.15
C GLY A 165 -0.18 -6.51 -3.35
N PHE A 166 -1.45 -6.46 -3.00
CA PHE A 166 -2.23 -5.25 -2.97
C PHE A 166 -3.26 -5.36 -1.85
N GLU A 167 -3.66 -4.22 -1.30
CA GLU A 167 -4.73 -4.09 -0.30
C GLU A 167 -5.55 -2.84 -0.60
N TYR A 168 -6.82 -2.82 -0.18
CA TYR A 168 -7.66 -1.64 -0.29
C TYR A 168 -7.67 -0.89 1.04
N PHE A 169 -7.64 0.44 0.97
CA PHE A 169 -7.78 1.25 2.16
C PHE A 169 -8.58 2.51 1.85
N VAL A 170 -9.22 3.07 2.87
CA VAL A 170 -9.86 4.39 2.77
C VAL A 170 -8.91 5.40 3.40
N LEU A 171 -8.50 6.40 2.63
CA LEU A 171 -7.62 7.46 3.12
C LEU A 171 -8.39 8.39 4.08
N SER A 172 -8.57 7.97 5.34
CA SER A 172 -9.32 8.68 6.37
C SER A 172 -8.48 8.93 7.61
N GLU A 173 -8.84 9.95 8.41
CA GLU A 173 -8.27 10.21 9.74
C GLU A 173 -8.73 9.22 10.82
N LEU A 174 -9.77 8.42 10.54
CA LEU A 174 -10.39 7.47 11.47
C LEU A 174 -10.35 6.03 10.95
N TYR A 175 -9.33 5.70 10.16
CA TYR A 175 -9.21 4.38 9.54
C TYR A 175 -8.85 3.27 10.55
N GLU A 176 -9.54 2.13 10.43
CA GLU A 176 -9.24 0.89 11.12
C GLU A 176 -9.33 -0.25 10.12
N ASP A 177 -8.18 -0.86 9.83
CA ASP A 177 -8.10 -2.07 9.02
C ASP A 177 -8.73 -3.26 9.78
N ARG A 178 -9.54 -4.03 9.05
CA ARG A 178 -10.24 -5.22 9.55
C ARG A 178 -9.62 -6.51 9.06
N ASN A 179 -8.59 -6.40 8.22
CA ASN A 179 -7.83 -7.46 7.60
C ASN A 179 -8.74 -8.32 6.69
N HIS A 180 -9.84 -7.81 6.16
CA HIS A 180 -10.81 -8.65 5.43
C HIS A 180 -10.47 -8.81 3.94
N ASP A 181 -9.72 -7.87 3.39
CA ASP A 181 -9.24 -7.83 2.01
C ASP A 181 -7.79 -8.31 1.87
N GLU A 182 -7.07 -8.47 2.99
CA GLU A 182 -5.70 -8.97 3.06
C GLU A 182 -5.44 -10.16 2.13
N MET A 183 -4.71 -9.89 1.06
CA MET A 183 -4.21 -10.94 0.19
C MET A 183 -3.34 -11.89 1.02
N THR A 184 -3.57 -13.21 0.92
CA THR A 184 -2.74 -14.28 1.51
C THR A 184 -2.86 -14.58 3.02
N VAL A 185 -3.52 -13.77 3.85
CA VAL A 185 -3.67 -14.06 5.30
C VAL A 185 -5.14 -14.21 5.71
N TYR A 186 -6.01 -13.25 5.38
CA TYR A 186 -7.39 -13.19 5.88
C TYR A 186 -8.44 -12.92 4.80
N GLY A 187 -8.06 -12.43 3.63
CA GLY A 187 -8.94 -12.23 2.47
C GLY A 187 -9.35 -13.53 1.78
N PRO A 188 -10.31 -13.47 0.83
CA PRO A 188 -10.94 -14.65 0.22
C PRO A 188 -9.98 -15.50 -0.66
N PHE A 189 -8.72 -15.07 -0.79
CA PHE A 189 -7.70 -15.69 -1.63
C PHE A 189 -6.64 -16.43 -0.79
N VAL A 190 -7.05 -17.50 -0.09
CA VAL A 190 -6.15 -18.28 0.78
C VAL A 190 -5.44 -19.39 0.00
N ASN A 191 -4.11 -19.47 0.13
CA ASN A 191 -3.33 -20.71 -0.01
C ASN A 191 -1.93 -20.61 0.65
N TYR A 192 -1.85 -20.37 1.96
CA TYR A 192 -0.60 -20.62 2.72
C TYR A 192 -0.85 -21.20 4.13
N PRO A 193 0.17 -21.86 4.74
CA PRO A 193 0.04 -22.59 5.99
C PRO A 193 -0.37 -21.73 7.19
N PRO A 194 -1.07 -22.31 8.20
CA PRO A 194 -1.61 -21.60 9.36
C PRO A 194 -0.62 -20.83 10.24
N GLU A 195 0.68 -21.09 10.12
CA GLU A 195 1.74 -20.50 10.94
C GLU A 195 2.05 -19.02 10.60
N TYR A 196 1.45 -18.48 9.54
CA TYR A 196 1.57 -17.08 9.13
C TYR A 196 0.38 -16.19 9.53
N ASN A 197 -0.66 -16.75 10.17
CA ASN A 197 -1.85 -16.02 10.59
C ASN A 197 -1.66 -15.42 12.00
N ASN A 198 -1.40 -14.12 12.10
CA ASN A 198 -1.37 -13.39 13.37
C ASN A 198 -2.69 -12.63 13.60
N PRO A 199 -3.58 -13.07 14.52
CA PRO A 199 -4.86 -12.38 14.71
C PRO A 199 -4.66 -10.94 15.20
N PRO A 200 -5.44 -9.97 14.71
CA PRO A 200 -5.31 -8.59 15.15
C PRO A 200 -5.69 -8.43 16.64
N PRO A 201 -5.07 -7.46 17.36
CA PRO A 201 -5.42 -7.15 18.74
C PRO A 201 -6.85 -6.58 18.89
N GLU A 202 -7.42 -6.66 20.10
CA GLU A 202 -8.84 -6.36 20.41
C GLU A 202 -9.39 -5.08 19.76
N ARG A 203 -10.47 -5.27 18.97
CA ARG A 203 -11.16 -4.26 18.13
C ARG A 203 -12.10 -3.36 18.94
N LYS A 204 -12.31 -2.11 18.52
CA LYS A 204 -13.30 -1.18 19.14
C LYS A 204 -14.62 -1.16 18.35
N PRO A 205 -15.79 -1.31 18.99
CA PRO A 205 -17.10 -1.41 18.29
C PRO A 205 -17.54 -0.15 17.53
N GLU A 206 -16.98 1.02 17.83
CA GLU A 206 -17.45 2.32 17.34
C GLU A 206 -16.95 2.69 15.93
N ASN A 207 -15.93 1.98 15.42
CA ASN A 207 -15.38 2.15 14.06
C ASN A 207 -15.97 1.14 13.05
N PHE A 208 -17.02 0.41 13.46
CA PHE A 208 -17.52 -0.81 12.83
C PHE A 208 -18.41 -0.60 11.58
N GLU A 209 -19.02 0.56 11.37
CA GLU A 209 -20.02 0.70 10.29
C GLU A 209 -19.46 1.14 8.93
N TRP A 210 -18.28 1.75 8.86
CA TRP A 210 -17.84 2.44 7.63
C TRP A 210 -17.01 1.60 6.64
N SER A 211 -16.08 0.74 7.09
CA SER A 211 -15.30 -0.10 6.15
C SER A 211 -16.18 -1.13 5.42
N MET A 212 -17.23 -1.61 6.09
CA MET A 212 -18.26 -2.49 5.51
C MET A 212 -18.91 -1.91 4.26
N MET A 213 -19.18 -0.59 4.22
CA MET A 213 -19.86 0.01 3.07
C MET A 213 -18.99 0.05 1.81
N VAL A 214 -17.67 0.18 1.98
CA VAL A 214 -16.72 0.16 0.86
C VAL A 214 -16.48 -1.28 0.42
N GLU A 215 -16.18 -2.16 1.37
CA GLU A 215 -15.97 -3.59 1.11
C GLU A 215 -17.21 -4.24 0.47
N ASP A 216 -18.42 -4.08 1.02
CA ASP A 216 -19.64 -4.68 0.47
C ASP A 216 -20.04 -4.07 -0.88
N TYR A 217 -19.73 -2.79 -1.14
CA TYR A 217 -20.06 -2.14 -2.41
C TYR A 217 -19.11 -2.58 -3.54
N PHE A 218 -17.82 -2.77 -3.26
CA PHE A 218 -16.85 -3.21 -4.25
C PHE A 218 -16.74 -4.74 -4.38
N MET A 219 -17.00 -5.50 -3.31
CA MET A 219 -16.98 -6.98 -3.30
C MET A 219 -18.34 -7.61 -3.58
N GLY A 220 -19.45 -6.88 -3.36
CA GLY A 220 -20.82 -7.41 -3.46
C GLY A 220 -21.29 -7.77 -4.88
N GLU A 221 -20.64 -7.26 -5.93
CA GLU A 221 -20.95 -7.64 -7.32
C GLU A 221 -20.00 -8.70 -7.90
N VAL A 222 -18.89 -9.04 -7.22
CA VAL A 222 -17.86 -9.95 -7.75
C VAL A 222 -18.00 -11.39 -7.22
N PHE A 223 -18.90 -11.63 -6.25
CA PHE A 223 -18.96 -12.91 -5.55
C PHE A 223 -20.26 -13.70 -5.82
N ASP A 224 -20.28 -14.45 -6.92
CA ASP A 224 -21.07 -15.69 -7.00
C ASP A 224 -20.13 -16.90 -6.83
N PRO A 225 -20.07 -17.51 -5.64
CA PRO A 225 -19.20 -18.66 -5.37
C PRO A 225 -19.57 -19.91 -6.19
N GLU A 226 -20.71 -19.94 -6.88
CA GLU A 226 -21.08 -21.05 -7.77
C GLU A 226 -20.45 -20.96 -9.17
N THR A 227 -19.89 -19.79 -9.54
CA THR A 227 -19.27 -19.59 -10.87
C THR A 227 -17.76 -19.87 -10.91
N PHE A 228 -17.13 -20.12 -9.76
CA PHE A 228 -15.68 -20.38 -9.64
C PHE A 228 -15.34 -21.88 -9.59
N TYR A 229 -15.98 -22.69 -10.43
CA TYR A 229 -15.38 -23.97 -10.82
C TYR A 229 -14.53 -23.74 -12.05
N ILE A 230 -13.22 -24.04 -11.92
CA ILE A 230 -12.30 -24.24 -13.03
C ILE A 230 -12.98 -25.19 -14.01
N SER A 231 -13.49 -24.66 -15.12
CA SER A 231 -13.97 -25.48 -16.22
C SER A 231 -12.76 -26.20 -16.81
N ASP A 232 -12.78 -27.52 -16.63
CA ASP A 232 -12.22 -28.60 -17.45
C ASP A 232 -11.33 -28.17 -18.65
N PRO A 233 -10.12 -28.72 -18.86
CA PRO A 233 -9.19 -28.30 -19.92
C PRO A 233 -9.67 -28.53 -21.37
N GLU A 234 -10.90 -29.03 -21.58
CA GLU A 234 -11.45 -29.32 -22.90
C GLU A 234 -12.92 -28.84 -23.00
N GLY A 235 -13.14 -27.60 -23.43
CA GLY A 235 -14.49 -27.08 -23.70
C GLY A 235 -14.49 -25.69 -24.34
N GLU A 236 -15.15 -25.59 -25.50
CA GLU A 236 -15.22 -24.46 -26.46
C GLU A 236 -15.46 -23.04 -25.88
N PRO A 237 -15.06 -21.97 -26.60
CA PRO A 237 -15.02 -20.61 -26.06
C PRO A 237 -16.41 -19.95 -25.97
N ALA A 238 -16.76 -19.44 -24.79
CA ALA A 238 -17.99 -18.68 -24.58
C ALA A 238 -17.79 -17.19 -24.93
N ILE A 239 -18.13 -16.87 -26.17
CA ILE A 239 -18.89 -15.70 -26.67
C ILE A 239 -18.72 -14.37 -25.91
N ILE A 240 -18.15 -13.40 -26.64
CA ILE A 240 -18.18 -11.95 -26.37
C ILE A 240 -19.64 -11.46 -26.31
N LEU A 241 -20.02 -10.82 -25.21
CA LEU A 241 -21.17 -9.91 -25.17
C LEU A 241 -20.70 -8.53 -24.72
N ALA A 242 -20.55 -7.65 -25.71
CA ALA A 242 -20.54 -6.21 -25.50
C ALA A 242 -21.91 -5.75 -25.02
N ALA A 243 -21.95 -4.75 -24.15
CA ALA A 243 -23.10 -3.88 -23.94
C ALA A 243 -22.69 -2.70 -23.05
N PRO A 244 -23.50 -1.63 -22.97
CA PRO A 244 -24.06 -0.76 -24.01
C PRO A 244 -23.42 0.64 -24.03
#